data_AF-A0ABD0NVM5-F1
#
_entry.id   AF-A0ABD0NVM5-F1
#
_cell.length_a   1.000
_cell.length_b   1.000
_cell.length_c   1.000
_cell.angle_alpha   90.00
_cell.angle_beta   90.00
_cell.angle_gamma   90.00
#
_symmetry.space_group_name_H-M   'P 1'
#
loop_
_entity.id
_entity.type
_entity.pdbx_description
1 polymer ?
#
loop_
_entity_poly.entity_id
_entity_poly.type
_entity_poly.pdbx_seq_one_letter_code
_entity_poly.pdbx_strand_id
1 'polypeptide(L)'
;MATIVMEQIGRLFINLQQVRQVPQMLTETLPCTADTLRDTEVPRFFRERYIHSGYRPLHQTWRYYFQSLFRRHNETINVWTHLIGALVILAKTARFTETVDFINDPHSWPLLILLLSSASYLTFSTAAHLLAAKSELCHYSFFFLDYVGVALYQYGSAVVHYYYAIEESWHARVRGCFMPIASFLCCLSCFGCCYGKYRNYSLPSWVRKIGQVVPSTLAYCWDTSPVFHRFLVWFLSWTRGDFRSGPALIFHFGQ
;
A
#
# COMPACT_ATOMS: atom_id res chain seq x y z
N MET A 1 1.27 55.68 42.24
CA MET A 1 2.12 54.51 41.89
C MET A 1 1.45 53.18 42.28
N ALA A 2 0.88 53.04 43.48
CA ALA A 2 0.21 51.81 43.93
C ALA A 2 -1.04 51.39 43.14
N THR A 3 -1.81 52.34 42.59
CA THR A 3 -3.03 52.07 41.82
C THR A 3 -2.76 51.43 40.45
N ILE A 4 -1.66 51.83 39.78
CA ILE A 4 -1.25 51.29 38.47
C ILE A 4 -0.79 49.83 38.59
N VAL A 5 -0.10 49.49 39.69
CA VAL A 5 0.38 48.14 39.96
C VAL A 5 -0.78 47.17 40.24
N MET A 6 -1.80 47.60 40.98
CA MET A 6 -3.00 46.80 41.24
C MET A 6 -3.79 46.50 39.95
N GLU A 7 -3.87 47.46 39.02
CA GLU A 7 -4.55 47.28 37.74
C GLU A 7 -3.78 46.32 36.81
N GLN A 8 -2.45 46.39 36.78
CA GLN A 8 -1.60 45.46 36.03
C GLN A 8 -1.69 44.03 36.59
N ILE A 9 -1.69 43.87 37.92
CA ILE A 9 -1.86 42.57 38.57
C ILE A 9 -3.25 42.00 38.27
N GLY A 10 -4.31 42.82 38.30
CA GLY A 10 -5.67 42.40 37.95
C GLY A 10 -5.78 41.91 36.51
N ARG A 11 -5.18 42.62 35.54
CA ARG A 11 -5.14 42.19 34.13
C ARG A 11 -4.33 40.91 33.94
N LEU A 12 -3.20 40.76 34.63
CA LEU A 12 -2.40 39.52 34.62
C LEU A 12 -3.19 38.32 35.17
N PHE A 13 -3.97 38.52 36.23
CA PHE A 13 -4.79 37.47 36.84
C PHE A 13 -5.95 37.03 35.93
N ILE A 14 -6.61 37.97 35.25
CA ILE A 14 -7.66 37.68 34.27
C ILE A 14 -7.08 36.92 33.06
N ASN A 15 -5.89 37.32 32.59
CA ASN A 15 -5.21 36.67 31.47
C ASN A 15 -4.75 35.25 31.85
N LEU A 16 -4.27 35.04 33.08
CA LEU A 16 -3.92 33.71 33.60
C LEU A 16 -5.13 32.80 33.77
N GLN A 17 -6.28 33.33 34.20
CA GLN A 17 -7.53 32.55 34.25
C GLN A 17 -8.00 32.15 32.85
N GLN A 18 -7.94 33.06 31.87
CA GLN A 18 -8.25 32.74 30.47
C GLN A 18 -7.30 31.68 29.92
N VAL A 19 -5.99 31.80 30.14
CA VAL A 19 -4.99 30.80 29.72
C VAL A 19 -5.22 29.44 30.40
N ARG A 20 -5.76 29.42 31.62
CA ARG A 20 -6.11 28.18 32.35
C ARG A 20 -7.42 27.54 31.86
N GLN A 21 -8.32 28.32 31.26
CA GLN A 21 -9.56 27.86 30.65
C GLN A 21 -9.39 27.39 29.19
N VAL A 22 -8.34 27.85 28.49
CA VAL A 22 -8.00 27.40 27.13
C VAL A 22 -7.83 25.87 27.04
N PRO A 23 -7.12 25.18 27.97
CA PRO A 23 -7.05 23.71 28.00
C PRO A 23 -8.42 23.03 28.15
N GLN A 24 -9.32 23.60 28.95
CA GLN A 24 -10.66 23.04 29.17
C GLN A 24 -11.53 23.21 27.92
N MET A 25 -11.49 24.38 27.27
CA MET A 25 -12.17 24.60 25.99
C MET A 25 -11.60 23.75 24.85
N LEU A 26 -10.29 23.50 24.83
CA LEU A 26 -9.65 22.55 23.92
C LEU A 26 -10.10 21.11 24.19
N THR A 27 -10.33 20.75 25.44
CA THR A 27 -10.81 19.42 25.84
C THR A 27 -12.28 19.20 25.47
N GLU A 28 -13.12 20.24 25.54
CA GLU A 28 -14.52 20.17 25.10
C GLU A 28 -14.70 20.25 23.58
N THR A 29 -13.78 20.89 22.85
CA THR A 29 -13.79 20.94 21.37
C THR A 29 -13.10 19.78 20.69
N LEU A 30 -12.31 18.99 21.43
CA LEU A 30 -11.82 17.70 20.97
C LEU A 30 -12.98 16.70 21.10
N PRO A 31 -13.58 16.22 20.00
CA PRO A 31 -14.54 15.13 20.10
C PRO A 31 -13.86 14.00 20.84
N CYS A 32 -14.51 13.62 21.95
CA CYS A 32 -14.18 12.54 22.87
C CYS A 32 -13.15 11.59 22.24
N THR A 33 -11.99 11.47 22.88
CA THR A 33 -11.04 10.39 22.65
C THR A 33 -11.79 9.07 22.78
N ALA A 34 -12.45 8.66 21.70
CA ALA A 34 -13.13 7.39 21.66
C ALA A 34 -11.99 6.38 21.69
N ASP A 35 -11.78 5.85 22.89
CA ASP A 35 -10.78 4.85 23.15
C ASP A 35 -10.98 3.70 22.16
N THR A 36 -9.87 3.11 21.75
CA THR A 36 -9.92 1.95 20.89
C THR A 36 -10.66 0.81 21.59
N LEU A 37 -11.45 0.08 20.83
CA LEU A 37 -12.26 -1.04 21.29
C LEU A 37 -11.46 -2.33 21.40
N ARG A 38 -11.93 -3.24 22.25
CA ARG A 38 -11.51 -4.65 22.29
C ARG A 38 -12.18 -5.46 21.19
N ASP A 39 -11.61 -6.61 20.87
CA ASP A 39 -12.16 -7.54 19.88
C ASP A 39 -13.59 -7.98 20.20
N THR A 40 -13.93 -8.16 21.48
CA THR A 40 -15.28 -8.52 21.94
C THR A 40 -16.34 -7.48 21.58
N GLU A 41 -15.93 -6.22 21.40
CA GLU A 41 -16.82 -5.06 21.20
C GLU A 41 -17.06 -4.75 19.71
N VAL A 42 -16.30 -5.36 18.80
CA VAL A 42 -16.49 -5.21 17.35
C VAL A 42 -17.11 -6.46 16.72
N PRO A 43 -17.90 -6.36 15.65
CA PRO A 43 -18.41 -7.52 14.92
C PRO A 43 -17.29 -8.44 14.43
N ARG A 44 -17.56 -9.75 14.38
CA ARG A 44 -16.57 -10.80 13.96
C ARG A 44 -15.93 -10.49 12.61
N PHE A 45 -16.73 -9.96 11.71
CA PHE A 45 -16.41 -9.01 10.65
C PHE A 45 -15.01 -8.40 10.51
N PHE A 46 -14.69 -7.63 11.56
CA PHE A 46 -13.55 -6.74 11.64
C PHE A 46 -12.43 -7.36 12.45
N ARG A 47 -12.66 -8.50 13.09
CA ARG A 47 -11.72 -9.12 14.02
C ARG A 47 -10.66 -9.86 13.24
N GLU A 48 -9.42 -9.57 13.58
CA GLU A 48 -8.27 -10.31 13.12
C GLU A 48 -7.81 -11.29 14.19
N ARG A 49 -7.28 -12.43 13.75
CA ARG A 49 -6.84 -13.48 14.67
C ARG A 49 -5.68 -12.97 15.51
N TYR A 50 -5.75 -13.20 16.84
CA TYR A 50 -4.74 -12.78 17.82
C TYR A 50 -4.65 -11.26 18.05
N ILE A 51 -5.55 -10.46 17.48
CA ILE A 51 -5.67 -9.03 17.78
C ILE A 51 -6.82 -8.84 18.78
N HIS A 52 -6.47 -8.59 20.04
CA HIS A 52 -7.43 -8.50 21.15
C HIS A 52 -7.94 -7.07 21.42
N SER A 53 -7.25 -6.03 20.95
CA SER A 53 -7.63 -4.63 21.16
C SER A 53 -7.04 -3.71 20.11
N GLY A 54 -7.37 -2.42 20.20
CA GLY A 54 -6.88 -1.40 19.27
C GLY A 54 -7.84 -1.14 18.10
N TYR A 55 -9.04 -1.72 18.10
CA TYR A 55 -10.02 -1.50 17.03
C TYR A 55 -10.61 -0.09 17.12
N ARG A 56 -10.89 0.52 15.98
CA ARG A 56 -11.55 1.84 15.96
C ARG A 56 -13.07 1.67 16.11
N PRO A 57 -13.76 2.57 16.83
CA PRO A 57 -15.22 2.59 16.90
C PRO A 57 -15.84 2.72 15.52
N LEU A 58 -16.90 1.96 15.28
CA LEU A 58 -17.64 1.98 14.02
C LEU A 58 -18.53 3.23 13.89
N HIS A 59 -18.99 3.50 12.68
CA HIS A 59 -20.00 4.52 12.33
C HIS A 59 -19.66 5.97 12.71
N GLN A 60 -18.41 6.25 13.07
CA GLN A 60 -17.92 7.61 13.28
C GLN A 60 -17.94 8.45 11.99
N THR A 61 -17.74 9.76 12.15
CA THR A 61 -17.61 10.69 11.02
C THR A 61 -16.38 10.36 10.16
N TRP A 62 -16.38 10.74 8.88
CA TRP A 62 -15.18 10.57 8.04
C TRP A 62 -13.95 11.30 8.60
N ARG A 63 -14.18 12.49 9.18
CA ARG A 63 -13.16 13.27 9.87
C ARG A 63 -12.46 12.46 10.96
N TYR A 64 -13.19 11.66 11.74
CA TYR A 64 -12.60 10.79 12.75
C TYR A 64 -11.59 9.82 12.15
N TYR A 65 -11.93 9.13 11.05
CA TYR A 65 -11.01 8.16 10.43
C TYR A 65 -9.78 8.83 9.82
N PHE A 66 -9.93 9.99 9.17
CA PHE A 66 -8.76 10.74 8.71
C PHE A 66 -7.86 11.20 9.87
N GLN A 67 -8.44 11.67 10.97
CA GLN A 67 -7.69 12.03 12.17
C GLN A 67 -7.06 10.81 12.87
N SER A 68 -7.65 9.62 12.71
CA SER A 68 -7.10 8.38 13.27
C SER A 68 -5.75 8.00 12.68
N LEU A 69 -5.37 8.55 11.52
CA LEU A 69 -4.03 8.44 10.94
C LEU A 69 -2.92 8.79 11.95
N PHE A 70 -3.19 9.77 12.82
CA PHE A 70 -2.24 10.26 13.83
C PHE A 70 -2.47 9.66 15.22
N ARG A 71 -3.30 8.61 15.33
CA ARG A 71 -3.60 7.91 16.59
C ARG A 71 -3.14 6.46 16.52
N ARG A 72 -2.82 5.86 17.67
CA ARG A 72 -2.48 4.43 17.75
C ARG A 72 -3.74 3.58 17.71
N HIS A 73 -3.75 2.58 16.85
CA HIS A 73 -4.79 1.58 16.66
C HIS A 73 -4.19 0.33 16.02
N ASN A 74 -4.98 -0.75 15.92
CA ASN A 74 -4.54 -2.05 15.38
C ASN A 74 -4.01 -1.95 13.94
N GLU A 75 -4.56 -1.04 13.13
CA GLU A 75 -4.13 -0.81 11.74
C GLU A 75 -3.01 0.25 11.55
N THR A 76 -2.44 0.84 12.62
CA THR A 76 -1.56 2.03 12.46
C THR A 76 -0.36 1.72 11.57
N ILE A 77 0.31 0.60 11.79
CA ILE A 77 1.50 0.22 11.00
C ILE A 77 1.10 0.01 9.54
N ASN A 78 0.02 -0.74 9.28
CA ASN A 78 -0.47 -1.00 7.93
C ASN A 78 -0.74 0.30 7.15
N VAL A 79 -1.41 1.27 7.78
CA VAL A 79 -1.66 2.58 7.16
C VAL A 79 -0.36 3.30 6.84
N TRP A 80 0.56 3.41 7.82
CA TRP A 80 1.78 4.20 7.65
C TRP A 80 2.78 3.57 6.68
N THR A 81 2.91 2.24 6.65
CA THR A 81 3.82 1.57 5.70
C THR A 81 3.38 1.80 4.26
N HIS A 82 2.09 1.68 3.96
CA HIS A 82 1.57 1.93 2.61
C HIS A 82 1.56 3.42 2.25
N LEU A 83 1.23 4.31 3.21
CA LEU A 83 1.24 5.75 2.98
C LEU A 83 2.65 6.27 2.66
N ILE A 84 3.65 5.88 3.45
CA ILE A 84 5.05 6.25 3.19
C ILE A 84 5.48 5.72 1.83
N GLY A 85 5.14 4.47 1.51
CA GLY A 85 5.39 3.90 0.19
C GLY A 85 4.78 4.76 -0.94
N ALA A 86 3.52 5.15 -0.80
CA ALA A 86 2.82 5.97 -1.79
C ALA A 86 3.52 7.32 -2.01
N LEU A 87 3.95 7.97 -0.93
CA LEU A 87 4.71 9.23 -0.98
C LEU A 87 6.07 9.06 -1.67
N VAL A 88 6.77 7.95 -1.41
CA VAL A 88 8.04 7.63 -2.08
C VAL A 88 7.83 7.43 -3.58
N ILE A 89 6.81 6.67 -3.98
CA ILE A 89 6.49 6.48 -5.41
C ILE A 89 6.11 7.81 -6.05
N LEU A 90 5.28 8.63 -5.41
CA LEU A 90 4.90 9.94 -5.94
C LEU A 90 6.13 10.86 -6.13
N ALA A 91 7.04 10.90 -5.15
CA ALA A 91 8.28 11.65 -5.25
C ALA A 91 9.19 11.13 -6.38
N LYS A 92 9.26 9.81 -6.57
CA LYS A 92 10.01 9.19 -7.67
C LYS A 92 9.37 9.52 -9.03
N THR A 93 8.05 9.44 -9.15
CA THR A 93 7.32 9.81 -10.37
C THR A 93 7.59 11.26 -10.74
N ALA A 94 7.53 12.20 -9.79
CA ALA A 94 7.84 13.61 -10.03
C ALA A 94 9.27 13.80 -10.56
N ARG A 95 10.27 13.10 -10.00
CA ARG A 95 11.64 13.15 -10.51
C ARG A 95 11.79 12.53 -11.89
N PHE A 96 11.09 11.44 -12.17
CA PHE A 96 11.11 10.84 -13.51
C PHE A 96 10.48 11.75 -14.55
N THR A 97 9.42 12.51 -14.22
CA THR A 97 8.82 13.45 -15.18
C THR A 97 9.75 14.59 -15.60
N GLU A 98 10.83 14.86 -14.84
CA GLU A 98 11.87 15.84 -15.22
C GLU A 98 12.88 15.26 -16.22
N THR A 99 13.02 13.94 -16.30
CA THR A 99 14.11 13.26 -17.02
C THR A 99 13.64 12.27 -18.09
N VAL A 100 12.37 11.86 -18.06
CA VAL A 100 11.77 10.84 -18.93
C VAL A 100 10.57 11.43 -19.65
N ASP A 101 10.55 11.33 -20.98
CA ASP A 101 9.42 11.78 -21.80
C ASP A 101 8.34 10.70 -21.86
N PHE A 102 7.42 10.73 -20.90
CA PHE A 102 6.29 9.79 -20.87
C PHE A 102 5.25 9.98 -21.98
N ILE A 103 5.31 11.09 -22.72
CA ILE A 103 4.32 11.44 -23.74
C ILE A 103 4.78 10.96 -25.12
N ASN A 104 6.00 11.33 -25.51
CA ASN A 104 6.48 11.09 -26.88
C ASN A 104 7.41 9.88 -27.00
N ASP A 105 7.87 9.28 -25.89
CA ASP A 105 8.70 8.06 -25.92
C ASP A 105 7.90 6.82 -25.46
N PRO A 106 7.46 5.95 -26.38
CA PRO A 106 6.79 4.69 -26.05
C PRO A 106 7.63 3.72 -25.22
N HIS A 107 8.98 3.81 -25.28
CA HIS A 107 9.84 2.95 -24.48
C HIS A 107 9.74 3.24 -22.99
N SER A 108 9.23 4.41 -22.60
CA SER A 108 8.99 4.79 -21.21
C SER A 108 7.65 4.27 -20.63
N TRP A 109 6.73 3.78 -21.48
CA TRP A 109 5.40 3.37 -21.04
C TRP A 109 5.39 2.20 -20.05
N PRO A 110 6.25 1.17 -20.17
CA PRO A 110 6.37 0.14 -19.12
C PRO A 110 6.68 0.74 -17.74
N LEU A 111 7.61 1.70 -17.67
CA LEU A 111 7.91 2.42 -16.43
C LEU A 111 6.70 3.22 -15.94
N LEU A 112 6.00 3.93 -16.83
CA LEU A 112 4.79 4.67 -16.47
C LEU A 112 3.72 3.75 -15.87
N ILE A 113 3.47 2.60 -16.50
CA ILE A 113 2.51 1.60 -16.02
C ILE A 113 2.92 1.10 -14.64
N LEU A 114 4.21 0.83 -14.40
CA LEU A 114 4.71 0.44 -13.07
C LEU A 114 4.49 1.54 -12.03
N LEU A 115 4.80 2.79 -12.35
CA LEU A 115 4.65 3.92 -11.42
C LEU A 115 3.18 4.14 -11.05
N LEU A 116 2.29 4.17 -12.05
CA LEU A 116 0.85 4.33 -11.83
C LEU A 116 0.26 3.16 -11.04
N SER A 117 0.58 1.93 -11.42
CA SER A 117 0.07 0.74 -10.71
C SER A 117 0.59 0.64 -9.27
N SER A 118 1.85 0.99 -9.03
CA SER A 118 2.44 1.06 -7.68
C SER A 118 1.76 2.14 -6.83
N ALA A 119 1.53 3.33 -7.40
CA ALA A 119 0.84 4.42 -6.71
C ALA A 119 -0.61 4.04 -6.38
N SER A 120 -1.33 3.43 -7.32
CA SER A 120 -2.69 2.93 -7.10
C SER A 120 -2.73 1.87 -6.00
N TYR A 121 -1.86 0.86 -6.04
CA TYR A 121 -1.76 -0.17 -5.01
C TYR A 121 -1.58 0.42 -3.62
N LEU A 122 -0.57 1.27 -3.44
CA LEU A 122 -0.23 1.82 -2.13
C LEU A 122 -1.32 2.77 -1.61
N THR A 123 -1.97 3.53 -2.51
CA THR A 123 -3.08 4.41 -2.16
C THR A 123 -4.33 3.62 -1.77
N PHE A 124 -4.69 2.59 -2.53
CA PHE A 124 -5.84 1.75 -2.24
C PHE A 124 -5.65 0.97 -0.94
N SER A 125 -4.45 0.46 -0.69
CA SER A 125 -4.12 -0.22 0.57
C SER A 125 -4.18 0.74 1.77
N THR A 126 -3.61 1.95 1.63
CA THR A 126 -3.73 3.00 2.65
C THR A 126 -5.19 3.33 2.94
N ALA A 127 -6.01 3.51 1.90
CA ALA A 127 -7.43 3.80 2.04
C ALA A 127 -8.17 2.64 2.72
N ALA A 128 -7.87 1.39 2.39
CA ALA A 128 -8.46 0.22 3.04
C ALA A 128 -8.14 0.18 4.53
N HIS A 129 -6.86 0.20 4.89
CA HIS A 129 -6.49 0.14 6.31
C HIS A 129 -6.96 1.37 7.09
N LEU A 130 -7.09 2.54 6.47
CA LEU A 130 -7.55 3.75 7.15
C LEU A 130 -9.09 3.81 7.28
N LEU A 131 -9.84 3.40 6.25
CA LEU A 131 -11.28 3.68 6.14
C LEU A 131 -12.17 2.44 6.30
N ALA A 132 -11.61 1.23 6.23
CA ALA A 132 -12.39 -0.02 6.36
C ALA A 132 -13.11 -0.13 7.71
N ALA A 133 -12.62 0.52 8.77
CA ALA A 133 -13.26 0.49 10.10
C ALA A 133 -14.58 1.27 10.17
N LYS A 134 -15.01 1.97 9.11
CA LYS A 134 -16.21 2.81 9.17
C LYS A 134 -17.52 2.06 9.31
N SER A 135 -17.72 1.04 8.49
CA SER A 135 -18.94 0.26 8.40
C SER A 135 -18.64 -1.03 7.65
N GLU A 136 -19.55 -1.99 7.69
CA GLU A 136 -19.41 -3.23 6.93
C GLU A 136 -19.24 -2.99 5.43
N LEU A 137 -20.04 -2.09 4.85
CA LEU A 137 -19.92 -1.71 3.45
C LEU A 137 -18.54 -1.12 3.14
N CYS A 138 -18.06 -0.18 3.94
CA CYS A 138 -16.73 0.40 3.75
C CYS A 138 -15.64 -0.67 3.89
N HIS A 139 -15.79 -1.59 4.85
CA HIS A 139 -14.85 -2.68 5.05
C HIS A 139 -14.66 -3.50 3.77
N TYR A 140 -15.74 -4.05 3.22
CA TYR A 140 -15.63 -4.87 2.01
C TYR A 140 -15.23 -4.06 0.79
N SER A 141 -15.82 -2.88 0.58
CA SER A 141 -15.52 -2.06 -0.60
C SER A 141 -14.05 -1.65 -0.67
N PHE A 142 -13.47 -1.17 0.43
CA PHE A 142 -12.07 -0.76 0.39
C PHE A 142 -11.10 -1.95 0.35
N PHE A 143 -11.39 -3.08 1.03
CA PHE A 143 -10.52 -4.26 0.88
C PHE A 143 -10.60 -4.88 -0.52
N PHE A 144 -11.75 -4.83 -1.20
CA PHE A 144 -11.82 -5.23 -2.62
C PHE A 144 -11.02 -4.27 -3.50
N LEU A 145 -11.07 -2.96 -3.22
CA LEU A 145 -10.25 -1.98 -3.92
C LEU A 145 -8.75 -2.22 -3.69
N ASP A 146 -8.34 -2.59 -2.48
CA ASP A 146 -6.97 -2.98 -2.17
C ASP A 146 -6.51 -4.21 -2.98
N TYR A 147 -7.36 -5.25 -3.08
CA TYR A 147 -7.06 -6.41 -3.92
C TYR A 147 -6.94 -6.08 -5.41
N VAL A 148 -7.77 -5.15 -5.92
CA VAL A 148 -7.61 -4.61 -7.28
C VAL A 148 -6.26 -3.89 -7.40
N GLY A 149 -5.88 -3.10 -6.39
CA GLY A 149 -4.57 -2.45 -6.34
C GLY A 149 -3.40 -3.43 -6.44
N VAL A 150 -3.44 -4.52 -5.65
CA VAL A 150 -2.43 -5.59 -5.72
C VAL A 150 -2.37 -6.20 -7.12
N ALA A 151 -3.51 -6.48 -7.75
CA ALA A 151 -3.55 -7.05 -9.10
C ALA A 151 -3.03 -6.09 -10.19
N LEU A 152 -3.29 -4.79 -10.06
CA LEU A 152 -2.72 -3.76 -10.94
C LEU A 152 -1.20 -3.69 -10.81
N TYR A 153 -0.68 -3.66 -9.57
CA TYR A 153 0.77 -3.64 -9.33
C TYR A 153 1.44 -4.91 -9.85
N GLN A 154 0.82 -6.06 -9.62
CA GLN A 154 1.26 -7.34 -10.16
C GLN A 154 1.41 -7.30 -11.69
N TYR A 155 0.38 -6.85 -12.40
CA TYR A 155 0.44 -6.69 -13.85
C TYR A 155 1.50 -5.67 -14.28
N GLY A 156 1.59 -4.53 -13.59
CA GLY A 156 2.62 -3.52 -13.87
C GLY A 156 4.05 -4.05 -13.71
N SER A 157 4.28 -4.90 -12.71
CA SER A 157 5.55 -5.60 -12.52
C SER A 157 5.84 -6.57 -13.67
N ALA A 158 4.83 -7.32 -14.14
CA ALA A 158 4.99 -8.21 -15.29
C ALA A 158 5.38 -7.45 -16.56
N VAL A 159 4.76 -6.28 -16.79
CA VAL A 159 5.08 -5.40 -17.93
C VAL A 159 6.56 -5.00 -17.91
N VAL A 160 7.08 -4.46 -16.81
CA VAL A 160 8.49 -4.03 -16.76
C VAL A 160 9.47 -5.20 -16.84
N HIS A 161 9.15 -6.35 -16.23
CA HIS A 161 10.00 -7.53 -16.33
C HIS A 161 10.05 -8.07 -17.76
N TYR A 162 8.94 -8.02 -18.48
CA TYR A 162 8.88 -8.43 -19.87
C TYR A 162 9.60 -7.47 -20.81
N TYR A 163 9.40 -6.15 -20.66
CA TYR A 163 9.95 -5.18 -21.61
C TYR A 163 11.38 -4.72 -21.30
N TYR A 164 11.80 -4.72 -20.04
CA TYR A 164 13.14 -4.25 -19.64
C TYR A 164 14.08 -5.36 -19.14
N ALA A 165 13.54 -6.42 -18.53
CA ALA A 165 14.36 -7.45 -17.89
C ALA A 165 14.50 -8.76 -18.68
N ILE A 166 13.74 -8.96 -19.76
CA ILE A 166 13.75 -10.23 -20.48
C ILE A 166 15.04 -10.43 -21.29
N GLU A 167 15.54 -11.66 -21.29
CA GLU A 167 16.61 -12.10 -22.20
C GLU A 167 16.03 -12.64 -23.50
N GLU A 168 16.77 -12.51 -24.61
CA GLU A 168 16.33 -12.95 -25.94
C GLU A 168 15.89 -14.42 -25.97
N SER A 169 16.65 -15.29 -25.29
CA SER A 169 16.35 -16.72 -25.22
C SER A 169 15.10 -17.07 -24.38
N TRP A 170 14.69 -16.21 -23.44
CA TRP A 170 13.42 -16.36 -22.73
C TRP A 170 12.28 -15.76 -23.55
N HIS A 171 12.48 -14.57 -24.11
CA HIS A 171 11.53 -13.89 -24.98
C HIS A 171 11.09 -14.78 -26.14
N ALA A 172 12.02 -15.47 -26.82
CA ALA A 172 11.71 -16.39 -27.90
C ALA A 172 10.71 -17.49 -27.51
N ARG A 173 10.72 -17.92 -26.23
CA ARG A 173 9.82 -18.96 -25.70
C ARG A 173 8.47 -18.42 -25.27
N VAL A 174 8.41 -17.21 -24.71
CA VAL A 174 7.20 -16.69 -24.06
C VAL A 174 6.52 -15.54 -24.80
N ARG A 175 7.09 -15.01 -25.88
CA ARG A 175 6.61 -13.78 -26.54
C ARG A 175 5.14 -13.75 -26.95
N GLY A 176 4.55 -14.90 -27.25
CA GLY A 176 3.14 -15.02 -27.65
C GLY A 176 2.16 -15.16 -26.50
N CYS A 177 2.63 -15.53 -25.30
CA CYS A 177 1.75 -15.91 -24.19
C CYS A 177 2.06 -15.20 -22.86
N PHE A 178 3.21 -14.52 -22.73
CA PHE A 178 3.61 -13.87 -21.48
C PHE A 178 2.56 -12.90 -20.94
N MET A 179 2.21 -11.89 -21.75
CA MET A 179 1.24 -10.86 -21.35
C MET A 179 -0.17 -11.41 -21.15
N PRO A 180 -0.73 -12.25 -22.05
CA PRO A 180 -2.04 -12.89 -21.80
C PRO A 180 -2.10 -13.72 -20.52
N ILE A 181 -1.05 -14.51 -20.24
CA ILE A 181 -0.98 -15.33 -19.02
C ILE A 181 -0.86 -14.44 -17.78
N ALA A 182 -0.02 -13.39 -17.81
CA ALA A 182 0.12 -12.44 -16.71
C ALA A 182 -1.22 -11.75 -16.39
N SER A 183 -1.95 -11.28 -17.40
CA SER A 183 -3.30 -10.71 -17.25
C SER A 183 -4.29 -11.70 -16.65
N PHE A 184 -4.29 -12.95 -17.14
CA PHE A 184 -5.18 -13.98 -16.60
C PHE A 184 -4.86 -14.29 -15.13
N LEU A 185 -3.58 -14.44 -14.80
CA LEU A 185 -3.12 -14.77 -13.45
C LEU A 185 -3.38 -13.62 -12.46
N CYS A 186 -3.21 -12.35 -12.85
CA CYS A 186 -3.55 -11.22 -11.98
C CYS A 186 -5.07 -11.12 -11.73
N CYS A 187 -5.90 -11.38 -12.75
CA CYS A 187 -7.36 -11.45 -12.61
C CYS A 187 -7.77 -12.60 -11.68
N LEU A 188 -7.16 -13.78 -11.84
CA LEU A 188 -7.43 -14.95 -10.99
C LEU A 188 -7.01 -14.70 -9.54
N SER A 189 -5.86 -14.06 -9.33
CA SER A 189 -5.36 -13.60 -8.02
C SER A 189 -6.35 -12.63 -7.36
N CYS A 190 -6.76 -11.59 -8.08
CA CYS A 190 -7.76 -10.62 -7.61
C CYS A 190 -9.08 -11.30 -7.23
N PHE A 191 -9.59 -12.17 -8.11
CA PHE A 191 -10.82 -12.90 -7.88
C PHE A 191 -10.72 -13.80 -6.63
N GLY A 192 -9.62 -14.55 -6.48
CA GLY A 192 -9.36 -15.39 -5.32
C GLY A 192 -9.34 -14.59 -4.01
N CYS A 193 -8.69 -13.42 -4.01
CA CYS A 193 -8.66 -12.49 -2.88
C CYS A 193 -10.05 -11.97 -2.52
N CYS A 194 -10.79 -11.42 -3.49
CA CYS A 194 -12.15 -10.91 -3.30
C CYS A 194 -13.11 -12.00 -2.82
N TYR A 195 -13.13 -13.15 -3.50
CA TYR A 195 -13.99 -14.28 -3.14
C TYR A 195 -13.66 -14.82 -1.76
N GLY A 196 -12.37 -14.94 -1.43
CA GLY A 196 -11.91 -15.34 -0.12
C GLY A 196 -12.40 -14.40 0.98
N LYS A 197 -12.30 -13.08 0.78
CA LYS A 197 -12.77 -12.08 1.73
C LYS A 197 -14.30 -12.10 1.85
N TYR A 198 -15.03 -12.22 0.74
CA TYR A 198 -16.49 -12.35 0.76
C TYR A 198 -16.95 -13.60 1.53
N ARG A 199 -16.24 -14.72 1.39
CA ARG A 199 -16.56 -16.01 2.04
C ARG A 199 -15.79 -16.22 3.35
N ASN A 200 -15.28 -15.14 3.98
CA ASN A 200 -14.38 -15.22 5.14
C ASN A 200 -14.93 -16.10 6.28
N TYR A 201 -16.25 -16.07 6.48
CA TYR A 201 -16.95 -16.79 7.55
C TYR A 201 -17.67 -18.06 7.09
N SER A 202 -17.81 -18.28 5.77
CA SER A 202 -18.50 -19.45 5.22
C SER A 202 -17.55 -20.58 4.84
N LEU A 203 -16.29 -20.27 4.56
CA LEU A 203 -15.28 -21.25 4.15
C LEU A 203 -14.23 -21.47 5.24
N PRO A 204 -13.69 -22.70 5.37
CA PRO A 204 -12.53 -22.94 6.22
C PRO A 204 -11.34 -22.07 5.81
N SER A 205 -10.58 -21.59 6.80
CA SER A 205 -9.45 -20.68 6.56
C SER A 205 -8.41 -21.25 5.58
N TRP A 206 -8.19 -22.56 5.57
CA TRP A 206 -7.26 -23.21 4.66
C TRP A 206 -7.72 -23.18 3.20
N VAL A 207 -9.03 -23.39 2.93
CA VAL A 207 -9.60 -23.32 1.57
C VAL A 207 -9.42 -21.93 1.00
N ARG A 208 -9.74 -20.90 1.80
CA ARG A 208 -9.53 -19.51 1.41
C ARG A 208 -8.07 -19.22 1.13
N LYS A 209 -7.16 -19.66 2.00
CA LYS A 209 -5.73 -19.47 1.83
C LYS A 209 -5.22 -20.11 0.55
N ILE A 210 -5.68 -21.31 0.18
CA ILE A 210 -5.33 -21.93 -1.10
C ILE A 210 -5.81 -21.07 -2.26
N GLY A 211 -7.08 -20.65 -2.24
CA GLY A 211 -7.66 -19.81 -3.31
C GLY A 211 -7.02 -18.42 -3.45
N GLN A 212 -6.40 -17.89 -2.39
CA GLN A 212 -5.67 -16.63 -2.42
C GLN A 212 -4.20 -16.83 -2.80
N VAL A 213 -3.50 -17.69 -2.07
CA VAL A 213 -2.04 -17.84 -2.15
C VAL A 213 -1.61 -18.54 -3.43
N VAL A 214 -2.33 -19.56 -3.89
CA VAL A 214 -1.90 -20.33 -5.07
C VAL A 214 -1.93 -19.46 -6.33
N PRO A 215 -3.03 -18.77 -6.68
CA PRO A 215 -3.03 -17.88 -7.84
C PRO A 215 -1.97 -16.77 -7.74
N SER A 216 -1.83 -16.13 -6.57
CA SER A 216 -0.83 -15.06 -6.40
C SER A 216 0.60 -15.59 -6.52
N THR A 217 0.89 -16.80 -6.04
CA THR A 217 2.22 -17.43 -6.15
C THR A 217 2.53 -17.80 -7.59
N LEU A 218 1.58 -18.39 -8.32
CA LEU A 218 1.75 -18.71 -9.74
C LEU A 218 2.01 -17.44 -10.55
N ALA A 219 1.23 -16.40 -10.28
CA ALA A 219 1.38 -15.09 -10.89
C ALA A 219 2.77 -14.51 -10.57
N TYR A 220 3.20 -14.48 -9.30
CA TYR A 220 4.55 -14.02 -8.91
C TYR A 220 5.67 -14.78 -9.61
N CYS A 221 5.59 -16.12 -9.67
CA CYS A 221 6.58 -16.95 -10.37
C CYS A 221 6.64 -16.65 -11.86
N TRP A 222 5.48 -16.48 -12.51
CA TRP A 222 5.39 -16.13 -13.93
C TRP A 222 5.97 -14.75 -14.21
N ASP A 223 5.51 -13.75 -13.47
CA ASP A 223 5.87 -12.34 -13.68
C ASP A 223 7.36 -12.09 -13.42
N THR A 224 7.96 -12.82 -12.47
CA THR A 224 9.39 -12.70 -12.13
C THR A 224 10.29 -13.60 -12.97
N SER A 225 9.71 -14.50 -13.78
CA SER A 225 10.50 -15.44 -14.61
C SER A 225 11.53 -14.77 -15.53
N PRO A 226 11.30 -13.59 -16.15
CA PRO A 226 12.32 -12.93 -16.96
C PRO A 226 13.57 -12.54 -16.13
N VAL A 227 13.34 -12.03 -14.91
CA VAL A 227 14.41 -11.61 -14.00
C VAL A 227 15.20 -12.81 -13.50
N PHE A 228 14.51 -13.88 -13.07
CA PHE A 228 15.16 -15.13 -12.64
C PHE A 228 15.97 -15.76 -13.77
N HIS A 229 15.43 -15.78 -14.99
CA HIS A 229 16.12 -16.32 -16.15
C HIS A 229 17.39 -15.50 -16.47
N ARG A 230 17.31 -14.16 -16.45
CA ARG A 230 18.49 -13.28 -16.60
C ARG A 230 19.57 -13.59 -15.57
N PHE A 231 19.21 -13.71 -14.29
CA PHE A 231 20.17 -14.08 -13.24
C PHE A 231 20.79 -15.46 -13.46
N LEU A 232 20.00 -16.44 -13.90
CA LEU A 232 20.50 -17.79 -14.17
C LEU A 232 21.49 -17.81 -15.33
N VAL A 233 21.18 -17.12 -16.45
CA VAL A 233 22.10 -17.01 -17.59
C VAL A 233 23.39 -16.33 -17.16
N TRP A 234 23.28 -15.23 -16.41
CA TRP A 234 24.44 -14.53 -15.86
C TRP A 234 25.32 -15.46 -15.00
N PHE A 235 24.71 -16.19 -14.06
CA PHE A 235 25.41 -17.09 -13.17
C PHE A 235 26.13 -18.20 -13.95
N LEU A 236 25.46 -18.78 -14.96
CA LEU A 236 26.06 -19.81 -15.80
C LEU A 236 27.24 -19.28 -16.62
N SER A 237 27.13 -18.08 -17.21
CA SER A 237 28.24 -17.44 -17.94
C SER A 237 29.42 -17.13 -17.03
N TRP A 238 29.15 -16.64 -15.81
CA TRP A 238 30.16 -16.41 -14.78
C TRP A 238 30.93 -17.70 -14.44
N THR A 239 30.21 -18.81 -14.18
CA THR A 239 30.85 -20.10 -13.87
C THR A 239 31.67 -20.69 -15.02
N ARG A 240 31.38 -20.30 -16.27
CA ARG A 240 32.10 -20.73 -17.47
C ARG A 240 33.30 -19.84 -17.83
N GLY A 241 33.52 -18.74 -17.10
CA GLY A 241 34.61 -17.80 -17.35
C GLY A 241 34.41 -16.91 -18.58
N ASP A 242 33.19 -16.84 -19.12
CA ASP A 242 32.89 -16.13 -20.37
C ASP A 242 32.40 -14.70 -20.06
N PHE A 243 33.30 -13.88 -19.50
CA PHE A 243 32.96 -12.53 -18.97
C PHE A 243 32.75 -11.47 -20.06
N ARG A 244 33.07 -11.77 -21.32
CA ARG A 244 33.11 -10.77 -22.40
C ARG A 244 31.79 -10.58 -23.15
N SER A 245 30.77 -11.40 -22.89
CA SER A 245 29.57 -11.49 -23.73
C SER A 245 28.30 -10.85 -23.15
N GLY A 246 28.35 -10.25 -21.95
CA GLY A 246 27.17 -9.67 -21.28
C GLY A 246 27.12 -8.12 -21.32
N PRO A 247 26.49 -7.47 -22.32
CA PRO A 247 26.37 -6.00 -22.36
C PRO A 247 25.64 -5.39 -21.15
N ALA A 248 24.78 -6.15 -20.46
CA ALA A 248 24.06 -5.68 -19.27
C ALA A 248 24.96 -5.50 -18.03
N LEU A 249 26.11 -6.17 -17.95
CA LEU A 249 27.01 -6.12 -16.80
C LEU A 249 27.80 -4.81 -16.70
N ILE A 250 28.13 -4.21 -17.84
CA ILE A 250 28.88 -2.95 -17.91
C ILE A 250 28.04 -1.81 -17.30
N PHE A 251 26.71 -1.85 -17.46
CA PHE A 251 25.80 -0.84 -16.93
C PHE A 251 25.51 -0.97 -15.43
N HIS A 252 25.55 -2.18 -14.85
CA HIS A 252 25.21 -2.39 -13.42
C HIS A 252 26.41 -2.27 -12.47
N PHE A 253 27.63 -2.46 -12.97
CA PHE A 253 28.87 -2.29 -12.18
C PHE A 253 29.73 -1.11 -12.65
N GLY A 254 29.22 -0.30 -13.58
CA GLY A 254 29.93 0.82 -14.21
C GLY A 254 29.10 2.09 -14.31
N GLN A 255 28.52 2.54 -13.19
CA GLN A 255 28.25 3.95 -12.86
C GLN A 255 28.32 4.14 -11.34
#